data_AF-A0A7I8K3L7-F1
#
_entry.id   AF-A0A7I8K3L7-F1
#
_cell.length_a   1.000
_cell.length_b   1.000
_cell.length_c   1.000
_cell.angle_alpha   90.00
_cell.angle_beta   90.00
_cell.angle_gamma   90.00
#
_symmetry.space_group_name_H-M   'P 1'
#
loop_
_entity.id
_entity.type
_entity.pdbx_description
1 polymer ?
#
loop_
_entity_poly.entity_id
_entity_poly.type
_entity_poly.pdbx_seq_one_letter_code
_entity_poly.pdbx_strand_id
1 'polypeptide(L)'
;MGHWTLSPLRLFLLVLLLLLSVHVSEGKRVSVPDDLDDVVDEEEDEAWKEWGRKKHTDEQSQPPPPDLSKMDISEIQAEMMKRHVGPSFGFVKLRPGAPRSRDDVPEIAMRWTKVLRTGSIEAKFTAVDINTIMFTLEKGQDTQELKDFILSQPEAYEMKIGEQKFRRSGDPPLEEVVERVRRAAGGGGVDPDTAAAEERRYSKEEL
;
A
#
# COMPACT_ATOMS: atom_id res chain seq x y z
N MET A 1 -73.07 -48.69 16.62
CA MET A 1 -72.69 -47.29 16.88
C MET A 1 -72.87 -47.01 18.37
N GLY A 2 -71.78 -46.86 19.13
CA GLY A 2 -71.85 -46.47 20.56
C GLY A 2 -71.46 -45.01 20.70
N HIS A 3 -72.41 -44.14 21.07
CA HIS A 3 -72.14 -42.74 21.36
C HIS A 3 -71.54 -42.65 22.76
N TRP A 4 -70.25 -42.33 22.85
CA TRP A 4 -69.59 -42.00 24.10
C TRP A 4 -70.01 -40.59 24.52
N THR A 5 -71.08 -40.47 25.32
CA THR A 5 -71.43 -39.18 25.93
C THR A 5 -70.44 -38.93 27.08
N LEU A 6 -69.43 -38.09 26.86
CA LEU A 6 -68.57 -37.61 27.94
C LEU A 6 -69.43 -36.86 28.97
N SER A 7 -69.56 -37.39 30.19
CA SER A 7 -70.29 -36.72 31.26
C SER A 7 -69.76 -35.30 31.49
N PRO A 8 -70.62 -34.29 31.66
CA PRO A 8 -70.21 -32.90 31.86
C PRO A 8 -69.31 -32.73 33.10
N LEU A 9 -69.47 -33.61 34.11
CA LEU A 9 -68.62 -33.66 35.29
C LEU A 9 -67.16 -34.02 34.97
N ARG A 10 -66.92 -34.90 33.98
CA ARG A 10 -65.56 -35.27 33.54
C ARG A 10 -64.91 -34.16 32.73
N LEU A 11 -65.70 -33.45 31.92
CA LEU A 11 -65.22 -32.29 31.18
C LEU A 11 -64.86 -31.14 32.14
N PHE A 12 -65.70 -30.90 33.15
CA PHE A 12 -65.44 -29.91 34.20
C PHE A 12 -64.19 -30.27 35.01
N LEU A 13 -64.00 -31.54 35.38
CA LEU A 13 -62.79 -32.00 36.06
C LEU A 13 -61.53 -31.81 35.21
N LEU A 14 -61.59 -32.09 33.91
CA LEU A 14 -60.48 -31.87 32.97
C LEU A 14 -60.13 -30.39 32.82
N VAL A 15 -61.13 -29.51 32.75
CA VAL A 15 -60.94 -28.05 32.70
C VAL A 15 -60.35 -27.54 34.01
N LEU A 16 -60.81 -28.04 35.16
CA LEU A 16 -60.25 -27.69 36.47
C LEU A 16 -58.78 -28.14 36.59
N LEU A 17 -58.45 -29.33 36.10
CA LEU A 17 -57.08 -29.85 36.05
C LEU A 17 -56.18 -29.00 35.14
N LEU A 18 -56.68 -28.58 33.97
CA LEU A 18 -56.00 -27.66 33.06
C LEU A 18 -55.75 -26.29 33.70
N LEU A 19 -56.73 -25.75 34.43
CA LEU A 19 -56.62 -24.46 35.13
C LEU A 19 -55.63 -24.54 36.31
N LEU A 20 -55.56 -25.67 37.03
CA LEU A 20 -54.59 -25.91 38.10
C LEU A 20 -53.15 -26.12 37.59
N SER A 21 -52.96 -26.57 36.34
CA SER A 21 -51.64 -26.74 35.72
C SER A 21 -51.01 -25.45 35.20
N VAL A 22 -51.73 -24.31 35.18
CA VAL A 22 -51.15 -23.00 34.86
C VAL A 22 -50.46 -22.42 36.09
N HIS A 23 -49.41 -23.09 36.56
CA HIS A 23 -48.42 -22.43 37.41
C HIS A 23 -47.53 -21.62 36.47
N VAL A 24 -47.73 -20.30 36.47
CA VAL A 24 -46.79 -19.37 35.87
C VAL A 24 -45.45 -19.57 36.58
N SER A 25 -44.52 -20.24 35.89
CA SER A 25 -43.12 -20.18 36.27
C SER A 25 -42.69 -18.74 36.07
N GLU A 26 -42.63 -17.98 37.15
CA GLU A 26 -42.01 -16.66 37.19
C GLU A 26 -40.51 -16.86 36.95
N GLY A 27 -40.15 -16.96 35.66
CA GLY A 27 -38.77 -16.91 35.23
C GLY A 27 -38.22 -15.55 35.63
N LYS A 28 -37.45 -15.50 36.72
CA LYS A 28 -36.63 -14.34 37.06
C LYS A 28 -35.85 -13.95 35.81
N ARG A 29 -36.22 -12.84 35.19
CA ARG A 29 -35.45 -12.23 34.11
C ARG A 29 -34.17 -11.75 34.76
N VAL A 30 -33.09 -12.51 34.60
CA VAL A 30 -31.75 -12.05 35.00
C VAL A 30 -31.47 -10.87 34.08
N SER A 31 -31.60 -9.65 34.63
CA SER A 31 -31.18 -8.44 33.96
C SER A 31 -29.67 -8.40 34.09
N VAL A 32 -28.98 -8.85 33.05
CA VAL A 32 -27.54 -8.61 32.93
C VAL A 32 -27.41 -7.08 32.78
N PRO A 33 -26.69 -6.38 33.69
CA PRO A 33 -26.41 -4.96 33.51
C PRO A 33 -25.63 -4.77 32.20
N ASP A 34 -25.94 -3.70 31.47
CA ASP A 34 -25.33 -3.38 30.17
C ASP A 34 -23.85 -3.00 30.28
N ASP A 35 -23.41 -2.62 31.49
CA ASP A 35 -22.00 -2.44 31.83
C ASP A 35 -21.36 -3.80 32.14
N LEU A 36 -20.82 -4.44 31.09
CA LEU A 36 -19.95 -5.62 31.15
C LEU A 36 -18.46 -5.23 31.25
N ASP A 37 -18.17 -4.01 31.69
CA ASP A 37 -16.80 -3.47 31.78
C ASP A 37 -15.98 -4.12 32.91
N ASP A 38 -16.63 -4.89 33.78
CA ASP A 38 -16.01 -5.71 34.83
C ASP A 38 -15.73 -7.16 34.40
N VAL A 39 -16.18 -7.56 33.20
CA VAL A 39 -15.91 -8.88 32.62
C VAL A 39 -14.54 -8.85 31.94
N VAL A 40 -13.52 -9.31 32.67
CA VAL A 40 -12.21 -9.60 32.11
C VAL A 40 -12.28 -11.00 31.50
N ASP A 41 -12.38 -11.09 30.18
CA ASP A 41 -12.28 -12.37 29.45
C ASP A 41 -10.84 -12.92 29.59
N GLU A 42 -10.61 -13.78 30.59
CA GLU A 42 -9.34 -14.50 30.77
C GLU A 42 -9.14 -15.63 29.74
N GLU A 43 -10.09 -15.84 28.81
CA GLU A 43 -10.08 -16.88 27.77
C GLU A 43 -9.56 -16.41 26.40
N GLU A 44 -8.96 -15.22 26.28
CA GLU A 44 -8.09 -14.96 25.13
C GLU A 44 -6.70 -15.50 25.44
N ASP A 45 -6.41 -16.69 24.88
CA ASP A 45 -5.11 -17.34 24.95
C ASP A 45 -3.97 -16.34 24.73
N GLU A 46 -2.90 -16.43 25.52
CA GLU A 46 -1.70 -15.60 25.33
C GLU A 46 -1.19 -15.62 23.87
N ALA A 47 -1.44 -16.73 23.15
CA ALA A 47 -1.16 -16.89 21.72
C ALA A 47 -1.95 -15.92 20.82
N TRP A 48 -3.19 -15.58 21.16
CA TRP A 48 -4.01 -14.61 20.45
C TRP A 48 -3.57 -13.17 20.74
N LYS A 49 -3.20 -12.87 22.00
CA LYS A 49 -2.63 -11.57 22.38
C LYS A 49 -1.27 -11.31 21.71
N GLU A 50 -0.47 -12.35 21.51
CA GLU A 50 0.81 -12.27 20.80
C GLU A 50 0.67 -12.10 19.28
N TRP A 51 -0.42 -12.58 18.68
CA TRP A 51 -0.63 -12.54 17.23
C TRP A 51 -0.68 -11.11 16.66
N GLY A 52 -1.22 -10.15 17.41
CA GLY A 52 -1.30 -8.74 17.03
C GLY A 52 -0.09 -7.88 17.45
N ARG A 53 0.79 -8.40 18.30
CA ARG A 53 1.99 -7.67 18.74
C ARG A 53 3.05 -7.74 17.65
N LYS A 54 3.50 -6.58 17.16
CA LYS A 54 4.71 -6.52 16.33
C LYS A 54 5.85 -7.16 17.13
N LYS A 55 6.30 -8.34 16.71
CA LYS A 55 7.49 -8.98 17.29
C LYS A 55 8.60 -7.95 17.23
N HIS A 56 9.09 -7.51 18.38
CA HIS A 56 10.38 -6.84 18.44
C HIS A 56 11.35 -7.84 17.82
N THR A 57 11.96 -7.49 16.69
CA THR A 57 13.00 -8.30 16.07
C THR A 57 14.06 -8.54 17.15
N ASP A 58 14.12 -9.76 17.68
CA ASP A 58 15.13 -10.14 18.65
C ASP A 58 16.50 -9.85 18.03
N GLU A 59 17.26 -8.94 18.64
CA GLU A 59 18.63 -8.57 18.22
C GLU A 59 19.55 -9.81 18.11
N GLN A 60 19.18 -10.91 18.78
CA GLN A 60 19.87 -12.20 18.76
C GLN A 60 19.81 -12.93 17.41
N SER A 61 18.85 -12.62 16.54
CA SER A 61 18.75 -13.24 15.20
C SER A 61 19.56 -12.50 14.14
N GLN A 62 20.19 -11.36 14.48
CA GLN A 62 20.98 -10.59 13.53
C GLN A 62 22.41 -11.15 13.47
N PRO A 63 22.97 -11.38 12.26
CA PRO A 63 24.37 -11.76 12.13
C PRO A 63 25.26 -10.67 12.75
N PRO A 64 26.42 -11.03 13.34
CA PRO A 64 27.31 -10.07 13.98
C PRO A 64 27.67 -8.94 12.99
N PRO A 65 27.85 -7.70 13.49
CA PRO A 65 28.15 -6.56 12.64
C PRO A 65 29.44 -6.81 11.85
N PRO A 66 29.51 -6.36 10.58
CA PRO A 66 30.71 -6.53 9.77
C PRO A 66 31.85 -5.68 10.32
N ASP A 67 33.09 -6.13 10.13
CA ASP A 67 34.28 -5.36 10.47
C ASP A 67 34.48 -4.22 9.44
N LEU A 68 33.88 -3.06 9.72
CA LEU A 68 33.92 -1.89 8.84
C LEU A 68 35.31 -1.25 8.74
N SER A 69 36.29 -1.66 9.57
CA SER A 69 37.62 -1.04 9.62
C SER A 69 38.48 -1.30 8.38
N LYS A 70 38.11 -2.30 7.56
CA LYS A 70 38.86 -2.75 6.38
C LYS A 70 38.12 -2.48 5.06
N MET A 71 36.89 -1.97 5.11
CA MET A 71 36.03 -1.76 3.94
C MET A 71 36.14 -0.33 3.40
N ASP A 72 35.93 -0.17 2.09
CA ASP A 72 35.75 1.15 1.47
C ASP A 72 34.37 1.73 1.81
N ILE A 73 34.23 3.07 1.78
CA ILE A 73 32.99 3.78 2.12
C ILE A 73 31.80 3.30 1.27
N SER A 74 32.03 2.98 -0.01
CA SER A 74 31.00 2.45 -0.90
C SER A 74 30.50 1.07 -0.48
N GLU A 75 31.42 0.22 -0.01
CA GLU A 75 31.12 -1.13 0.44
C GLU A 75 30.40 -1.12 1.80
N ILE A 76 30.81 -0.22 2.70
CA ILE A 76 30.12 0.02 3.98
C ILE A 76 28.67 0.42 3.73
N GLN A 77 28.41 1.32 2.79
CA GLN A 77 27.04 1.75 2.46
C GLN A 77 26.18 0.61 1.91
N ALA A 78 26.74 -0.24 1.05
CA ALA A 78 26.04 -1.41 0.52
C ALA A 78 25.73 -2.44 1.62
N GLU A 79 26.66 -2.67 2.54
CA GLU A 79 26.46 -3.60 3.65
C GLU A 79 25.42 -3.10 4.66
N MET A 80 25.41 -1.79 4.95
CA MET A 80 24.36 -1.18 5.79
C MET A 80 22.97 -1.28 5.15
N MET A 81 22.86 -1.19 3.82
CA MET A 81 21.60 -1.39 3.12
C MET A 81 21.09 -2.82 3.21
N LYS A 82 21.96 -3.83 3.04
CA LYS A 82 21.59 -5.25 3.16
C LYS A 82 21.05 -5.60 4.54
N ARG A 83 21.55 -4.92 5.57
CA ARG A 83 21.18 -5.15 6.97
C ARG A 83 20.06 -4.22 7.44
N HIS A 84 19.47 -3.39 6.57
CA HIS A 84 18.39 -2.50 6.99
C HIS A 84 17.10 -3.28 7.23
N VAL A 85 16.69 -3.39 8.50
CA VAL A 85 15.51 -4.16 8.93
C VAL A 85 14.28 -3.27 9.13
N GLY A 86 14.44 -1.94 9.08
CA GLY A 86 13.36 -0.98 9.33
C GLY A 86 12.53 -0.63 8.09
N PRO A 87 11.40 0.08 8.28
CA PRO A 87 10.66 0.68 7.18
C PRO A 87 11.54 1.66 6.42
N SER A 88 11.52 1.57 5.10
CA SER A 88 12.28 2.43 4.20
C SER A 88 11.34 3.20 3.28
N PHE A 89 11.75 4.37 2.83
CA PHE A 89 11.00 5.12 1.82
C PHE A 89 11.96 5.72 0.81
N GLY A 90 11.45 6.00 -0.37
CA GLY A 90 12.23 6.56 -1.45
C GLY A 90 11.36 7.14 -2.55
N PHE A 91 12.05 7.62 -3.59
CA PHE A 91 11.42 8.28 -4.72
C PHE A 91 11.88 7.61 -6.02
N VAL A 92 10.96 7.45 -6.95
CA VAL A 92 11.23 7.05 -8.32
C VAL A 92 10.95 8.26 -9.21
N LYS A 93 11.97 8.68 -9.94
CA LYS A 93 11.87 9.64 -11.02
C LYS A 93 11.55 8.89 -12.30
N LEU A 94 10.44 9.28 -12.93
CA LEU A 94 10.00 8.73 -14.20
C LEU A 94 10.80 9.34 -15.36
N ARG A 95 10.87 8.60 -16.48
CA ARG A 95 11.60 8.99 -17.68
C ARG A 95 11.18 10.37 -18.19
N PRO A 96 12.09 11.35 -18.29
CA PRO A 96 11.77 12.66 -18.87
C PRO A 96 11.40 12.54 -20.35
N GLY A 97 10.47 13.38 -20.82
CA GLY A 97 10.11 13.49 -22.25
C GLY A 97 9.04 12.52 -22.75
N ALA A 98 8.60 11.55 -21.96
CA ALA A 98 7.40 10.78 -22.29
C ALA A 98 6.15 11.63 -22.01
N PRO A 99 5.18 11.72 -22.95
CA PRO A 99 3.92 12.40 -22.69
C PRO A 99 3.19 11.68 -21.57
N ARG A 100 2.84 12.41 -20.50
CA ARG A 100 2.05 11.88 -19.39
C ARG A 100 1.02 12.90 -18.92
N SER A 101 -0.16 12.40 -18.59
CA SER A 101 -1.19 13.12 -17.85
C SER A 101 -0.94 13.04 -16.34
N ARG A 102 -1.71 13.81 -15.56
CA ARG A 102 -1.68 13.70 -14.09
C ARG A 102 -2.27 12.38 -13.59
N ASP A 103 -3.13 11.73 -14.38
CA ASP A 103 -3.81 10.50 -14.00
C ASP A 103 -2.96 9.26 -14.29
N ASP A 104 -2.00 9.35 -15.21
CA ASP A 104 -1.13 8.24 -15.61
C ASP A 104 -0.22 7.79 -14.45
N VAL A 105 0.29 8.73 -13.65
CA VAL A 105 1.25 8.43 -12.57
C VAL A 105 0.60 7.67 -11.41
N PRO A 106 -0.58 8.06 -10.91
CA PRO A 106 -1.37 7.23 -10.00
C PRO A 106 -1.64 5.82 -10.53
N GLU A 107 -1.93 5.67 -11.83
CA GLU A 107 -2.15 4.36 -12.44
C GLU A 107 -0.88 3.50 -12.44
N ILE A 108 0.27 4.08 -12.79
CA ILE A 108 1.58 3.41 -12.72
C ILE A 108 1.87 2.98 -11.27
N ALA A 109 1.69 3.88 -10.31
CA ALA A 109 1.90 3.60 -8.89
C ALA A 109 1.01 2.44 -8.41
N MET A 110 -0.28 2.47 -8.74
CA MET A 110 -1.21 1.40 -8.39
C MET A 110 -0.81 0.07 -9.05
N ARG A 111 -0.39 0.08 -10.32
CA ARG A 111 0.06 -1.11 -11.04
C ARG A 111 1.28 -1.72 -10.34
N TRP A 112 2.28 -0.91 -10.04
CA TRP A 112 3.50 -1.36 -9.35
C TRP A 112 3.21 -1.92 -7.96
N THR A 113 2.34 -1.27 -7.17
CA THR A 113 1.90 -1.82 -5.88
C THR A 113 1.22 -3.17 -6.03
N LYS A 114 0.33 -3.33 -7.02
CA LYS A 114 -0.34 -4.62 -7.27
C LYS A 114 0.66 -5.71 -7.63
N VAL A 115 1.63 -5.41 -8.51
CA VAL A 115 2.65 -6.38 -8.94
C VAL A 115 3.55 -6.79 -7.78
N LEU A 116 4.05 -5.85 -6.99
CA LEU A 116 4.90 -6.19 -5.85
C LEU A 116 4.17 -6.95 -4.75
N ARG A 117 2.89 -6.62 -4.52
CA ARG A 117 2.05 -7.38 -3.60
C ARG A 117 1.88 -8.84 -4.04
N THR A 118 1.81 -9.12 -5.35
CA THR A 118 1.81 -10.51 -5.84
C THR A 118 3.14 -11.22 -5.63
N GLY A 119 4.24 -10.47 -5.55
CA GLY A 119 5.57 -10.96 -5.18
C GLY A 119 5.83 -11.04 -3.68
N SER A 120 4.82 -10.88 -2.83
CA SER A 120 4.95 -10.82 -1.35
C SER A 120 5.83 -9.68 -0.84
N ILE A 121 6.06 -8.64 -1.65
CA ILE A 121 6.78 -7.43 -1.26
C ILE A 121 5.76 -6.36 -0.86
N GLU A 122 5.81 -5.94 0.40
CA GLU A 122 4.91 -4.95 0.99
C GLU A 122 5.40 -3.52 0.70
N ALA A 123 5.28 -3.13 -0.58
CA ALA A 123 5.63 -1.81 -1.07
C ALA A 123 4.38 -1.03 -1.52
N LYS A 124 4.22 0.19 -1.00
CA LYS A 124 3.15 1.12 -1.38
C LYS A 124 3.72 2.28 -2.18
N PHE A 125 3.23 2.46 -3.40
CA PHE A 125 3.58 3.59 -4.25
C PHE A 125 2.49 4.67 -4.20
N THR A 126 2.91 5.92 -4.13
CA THR A 126 2.04 7.10 -4.13
C THR A 126 2.56 8.10 -5.15
N ALA A 127 1.69 8.60 -6.02
CA ALA A 127 2.05 9.66 -6.96
C ALA A 127 2.30 10.97 -6.20
N VAL A 128 3.44 11.61 -6.47
CA VAL A 128 3.78 12.94 -5.91
C VAL A 128 3.62 14.01 -6.98
N ASP A 129 4.22 13.79 -8.15
CA ASP A 129 4.18 14.68 -9.31
C ASP A 129 4.04 13.88 -10.61
N ILE A 130 3.88 14.57 -11.75
CA ILE A 130 3.81 13.99 -13.11
C ILE A 130 5.07 13.16 -13.47
N ASN A 131 6.19 13.40 -12.79
CA ASN A 131 7.45 12.68 -13.01
C ASN A 131 8.01 12.02 -11.74
N THR A 132 7.26 12.00 -10.64
CA THR A 132 7.77 11.50 -9.34
C THR A 132 6.74 10.61 -8.66
N ILE A 133 7.16 9.40 -8.30
CA ILE A 133 6.42 8.47 -7.46
C ILE A 133 7.20 8.28 -6.16
N MET A 134 6.55 8.40 -5.02
CA MET A 134 7.15 8.01 -3.73
C MET A 134 6.76 6.57 -3.43
N PHE A 135 7.67 5.80 -2.82
CA PHE A 135 7.34 4.49 -2.28
C PHE A 135 7.68 4.40 -0.81
N THR A 136 6.94 3.57 -0.10
CA THR A 136 7.23 3.13 1.26
C THR A 136 7.32 1.62 1.26
N LEU A 137 8.32 1.07 1.94
CA LEU A 137 8.61 -0.34 2.08
C LEU A 137 8.55 -0.70 3.56
N GLU A 138 7.76 -1.70 3.92
CA GLU A 138 7.62 -2.10 5.32
C GLU A 138 8.85 -2.83 5.86
N LYS A 139 9.46 -3.69 5.02
CA LYS A 139 10.66 -4.47 5.34
C LYS A 139 11.82 -4.00 4.48
N GLY A 140 12.81 -3.34 5.08
CA GLY A 140 14.00 -2.86 4.37
C GLY A 140 14.80 -3.96 3.64
N GLN A 141 14.62 -5.23 4.01
CA GLN A 141 15.26 -6.39 3.37
C GLN A 141 14.87 -6.53 1.89
N ASP A 142 13.65 -6.14 1.51
CA ASP A 142 13.15 -6.28 0.14
C ASP A 142 13.64 -5.14 -0.79
N THR A 143 14.58 -4.30 -0.32
CA THR A 143 15.06 -3.13 -1.05
C THR A 143 15.78 -3.52 -2.35
N GLN A 144 16.49 -4.65 -2.35
CA GLN A 144 17.24 -5.11 -3.52
C GLN A 144 16.28 -5.56 -4.63
N GLU A 145 15.27 -6.34 -4.27
CA GLU A 145 14.22 -6.84 -5.15
C GLU A 145 13.36 -5.69 -5.69
N LEU A 146 13.03 -4.74 -4.82
CA LEU A 146 12.33 -3.52 -5.20
C LEU A 146 13.13 -2.70 -6.22
N LYS A 147 14.44 -2.55 -6.00
CA LYS A 147 15.34 -1.85 -6.92
C LYS A 147 15.38 -2.53 -8.28
N ASP A 148 15.55 -3.84 -8.30
CA ASP A 148 15.62 -4.61 -9.55
C ASP A 148 14.28 -4.55 -10.31
N PHE A 149 13.16 -4.63 -9.59
CA PHE A 149 11.83 -4.42 -10.15
C PHE A 149 11.68 -3.02 -10.74
N ILE A 150 11.92 -1.95 -9.98
CA ILE A 150 11.74 -0.56 -10.46
C ILE A 150 12.63 -0.30 -11.68
N LEU A 151 13.90 -0.70 -11.63
CA LEU A 151 14.82 -0.48 -12.74
C LEU A 151 14.46 -1.32 -13.97
N SER A 152 13.71 -2.41 -13.84
CA SER A 152 13.16 -3.14 -14.99
C SER A 152 12.01 -2.40 -15.70
N GLN A 153 11.28 -1.52 -15.01
CA GLN A 153 10.11 -0.83 -15.55
C GLN A 153 10.50 0.28 -16.52
N PRO A 154 10.01 0.29 -17.78
CA PRO A 154 10.42 1.27 -18.81
C PRO A 154 10.12 2.73 -18.42
N GLU A 155 9.11 2.95 -17.59
CA GLU A 155 8.69 4.25 -17.10
C GLU A 155 9.68 4.83 -16.08
N ALA A 156 10.45 3.99 -15.38
CA ALA A 156 11.43 4.42 -14.39
C ALA A 156 12.73 4.90 -15.03
N TYR A 157 13.34 5.91 -14.42
CA TYR A 157 14.65 6.44 -14.82
C TYR A 157 15.66 6.37 -13.67
N GLU A 158 15.32 6.97 -12.53
CA GLU A 158 16.18 7.00 -11.34
C GLU A 158 15.36 6.66 -10.10
N MET A 159 15.90 5.78 -9.25
CA MET A 159 15.35 5.45 -7.94
C MET A 159 16.26 6.01 -6.86
N LYS A 160 15.70 6.70 -5.86
CA LYS A 160 16.44 7.32 -4.77
C LYS A 160 15.96 6.75 -3.43
N ILE A 161 16.89 6.29 -2.60
CA ILE A 161 16.67 5.90 -1.19
C ILE A 161 17.67 6.66 -0.34
N GLY A 162 17.19 7.50 0.60
CA GLY A 162 18.08 8.39 1.34
C GLY A 162 18.88 9.27 0.38
N GLU A 163 20.22 9.22 0.42
CA GLU A 163 21.10 9.92 -0.51
C GLU A 163 21.57 9.09 -1.71
N GLN A 164 21.25 7.79 -1.73
CA GLN A 164 21.70 6.91 -2.79
C GLN A 164 20.77 6.99 -3.99
N LYS A 165 21.36 7.14 -5.19
CA LYS A 165 20.67 7.20 -6.48
C LYS A 165 21.02 5.96 -7.31
N PHE A 166 20.02 5.23 -7.75
CA PHE A 166 20.14 4.03 -8.57
C PHE A 166 19.57 4.29 -9.96
N ARG A 167 20.32 3.86 -10.99
CA ARG A 167 19.98 4.02 -12.41
C ARG A 167 20.32 2.74 -13.17
N ARG A 168 19.77 2.60 -14.38
CA ARG A 168 20.16 1.51 -15.29
C ARG A 168 21.60 1.70 -15.73
N SER A 169 22.28 0.58 -16.04
CA SER A 169 23.63 0.63 -16.60
C SER A 169 23.64 1.45 -17.90
N GLY A 170 24.48 2.48 -17.95
CA GLY A 170 24.61 3.37 -19.12
C GLY A 170 23.71 4.61 -19.14
N ASP A 171 22.74 4.75 -18.23
CA ASP A 171 21.89 5.94 -18.18
C ASP A 171 22.66 7.15 -17.58
N PRO A 172 22.70 8.32 -18.27
CA PRO A 172 23.37 9.51 -17.77
C PRO A 172 22.67 10.10 -16.53
N PRO A 173 23.28 11.07 -15.82
CA PRO A 173 22.62 11.75 -14.70
C PRO A 173 21.28 12.35 -15.11
N LEU A 174 20.27 12.26 -14.24
CA LEU A 174 18.91 12.73 -14.53
C LEU A 174 18.91 14.22 -14.91
N GLU A 175 19.73 15.03 -14.25
CA GLU A 175 19.86 16.46 -14.49
C GLU A 175 20.29 16.75 -15.94
N GLU A 176 21.19 15.93 -16.49
CA GLU A 176 21.64 16.07 -17.88
C GLU A 176 20.51 15.72 -18.86
N VAL A 177 19.74 14.66 -18.59
CA VAL A 177 18.61 14.26 -19.45
C VAL A 177 17.51 15.31 -19.44
N VAL A 178 17.17 15.84 -18.26
CA VAL A 178 16.16 16.90 -18.13
C VAL A 178 16.59 18.13 -18.92
N GLU A 179 17.86 18.52 -18.85
CA GLU A 179 18.40 19.65 -19.61
C GLU A 179 18.37 19.39 -21.12
N ARG A 180 18.73 18.19 -21.59
CA ARG A 180 18.62 17.82 -23.01
C ARG A 180 17.17 17.86 -23.50
N VAL A 181 16.22 17.35 -22.72
CA VAL A 181 14.78 17.38 -23.05
C VAL A 181 14.26 18.81 -23.07
N ARG A 182 14.66 19.65 -22.11
CA ARG A 182 14.31 21.08 -22.07
C ARG A 182 14.85 21.82 -23.30
N ARG A 183 16.10 21.54 -23.69
CA ARG A 183 16.71 22.12 -24.89
C ARG A 183 16.01 21.67 -26.17
N ALA A 184 15.64 20.40 -26.27
CA ALA A 184 14.87 19.88 -27.40
C ALA A 184 13.47 20.51 -27.48
N ALA A 185 12.80 20.69 -26.34
CA ALA A 185 11.49 21.35 -26.28
C ALA A 185 11.57 22.87 -26.55
N GLY A 186 12.65 23.54 -26.14
CA GLY A 186 12.89 24.96 -26.41
C GLY A 186 13.48 25.27 -27.79
N GLY A 187 14.07 24.27 -28.46
CA GLY A 187 14.64 24.39 -29.81
C GLY A 187 13.63 24.21 -30.95
N GLY A 188 12.35 23.98 -30.65
CA GLY A 188 11.24 23.98 -31.61
C GLY A 188 10.65 25.36 -31.89
N GLY A 189 11.37 26.45 -31.56
CA GLY A 189 11.02 27.79 -31.97
C GLY A 189 11.31 27.97 -33.46
N VAL A 190 10.26 28.29 -34.23
CA VAL A 190 10.29 28.64 -35.65
C VAL A 190 11.54 29.46 -36.00
N ASP A 191 12.28 29.01 -37.00
CA ASP A 191 13.43 29.74 -37.54
C ASP A 191 12.97 31.17 -37.90
N PRO A 192 13.59 32.24 -37.37
CA PRO A 192 13.15 33.62 -37.63
C PRO A 192 13.19 33.96 -39.13
N ASP A 193 14.00 33.26 -39.92
CA ASP A 193 14.05 33.38 -41.37
C ASP A 193 12.82 32.77 -42.07
N THR A 194 12.20 31.73 -41.49
CA THR A 194 10.95 31.15 -42.02
C THR A 194 9.72 32.00 -41.71
N ALA A 195 9.63 32.59 -40.52
CA ALA A 195 8.54 33.51 -40.16
C ALA A 195 8.58 34.81 -40.98
N ALA A 196 9.78 35.37 -41.21
CA ALA A 196 9.96 36.55 -42.05
C ALA A 196 9.70 36.28 -43.55
N ALA A 197 9.88 35.03 -44.00
CA ALA A 197 9.58 34.62 -45.36
C ALA A 197 8.06 34.46 -45.61
N GLU A 198 7.30 34.00 -44.60
CA GLU A 198 5.83 33.90 -44.69
C GLU A 198 5.15 35.27 -44.64
N GLU A 199 5.58 36.19 -43.76
CA GLU A 199 5.02 37.57 -43.74
C GLU A 199 5.27 38.33 -45.05
N ARG A 200 6.45 38.16 -45.66
CA ARG A 200 6.76 38.78 -46.96
C ARG A 200 6.00 38.17 -48.14
N ARG A 201 5.56 36.91 -48.02
CA ARG A 201 4.70 36.26 -49.03
C ARG A 201 3.27 36.75 -48.89
N TYR A 202 2.73 36.81 -47.68
CA TYR A 202 1.38 37.29 -47.43
C TYR A 202 1.20 38.75 -47.84
N SER A 203 2.18 39.61 -47.59
CA SER A 203 2.12 41.03 -47.95
C SER A 203 2.24 41.32 -49.46
N LYS A 204 2.64 40.35 -50.29
CA LYS A 204 2.71 40.49 -51.76
C LYS A 204 1.45 40.01 -52.48
N GLU A 205 0.57 39.27 -51.81
CA GLU A 205 -0.68 38.76 -52.40
C GLU A 205 -1.89 39.67 -52.13
N GLU A 206 -1.76 40.66 -51.22
CA GLU A 206 -2.81 41.66 -50.93
C GLU A 206 -2.59 43.05 -51.58
N LEU A 207 -1.74 43.16 -52.60
CA LEU A 207 -1.51 44.38 -53.42
C LEU A 207 -1.71 44.08 -54.91
#